data_AF-A0A957DT56-F1
#
_entry.id   AF-A0A957DT56-F1
#
_cell.length_a   1.000
_cell.length_b   1.000
_cell.length_c   1.000
_cell.angle_alpha   90.00
_cell.angle_beta   90.00
_cell.angle_gamma   90.00
#
_symmetry.space_group_name_H-M   'P 1'
#
loop_
_entity.id
_entity.type
_entity.pdbx_description
1 polymer ?
#
loop_
_entity_poly.entity_id
_entity_poly.type
_entity_poly.pdbx_seq_one_letter_code
_entity_poly.pdbx_strand_id
1 'polypeptide(L)'
;VVTPLLTGLENASPLPYASTLCGMCKQVCPVDIDIPRMLLDLRHELVQRGQSDTVWNLGMKAWAFGTRSPSRFRFGGKVASRAINLLKPKALPGPLGGWTKHRTTPKFAPKSFYQLWQEREKK
;
A
#
# COMPACT_ATOMS: atom_id res chain seq x y z
N VAL A 1 -4.51 16.43 -14.48
CA VAL A 1 -3.35 16.30 -15.39
C VAL A 1 -2.87 17.66 -15.87
N VAL A 2 -3.73 18.52 -16.42
CA VAL A 2 -3.32 19.81 -17.02
C VAL A 2 -2.80 20.82 -15.98
N THR A 3 -3.52 21.07 -14.89
CA THR A 3 -3.13 22.10 -13.90
C THR A 3 -1.70 21.91 -13.37
N PRO A 4 -1.26 20.73 -12.90
CA PRO A 4 0.13 20.54 -12.47
C PRO A 4 1.18 20.78 -13.56
N LEU A 5 0.83 20.59 -14.84
CA LEU A 5 1.73 20.85 -15.95
C LEU A 5 1.85 22.34 -16.29
N LEU A 6 0.80 23.13 -16.03
CA LEU A 6 0.78 24.57 -16.28
C LEU A 6 1.31 25.39 -15.11
N THR A 7 0.96 25.03 -13.88
CA THR A 7 1.27 25.82 -12.68
C THR A 7 2.52 25.32 -11.95
N GLY A 8 3.17 24.27 -12.46
CA GLY A 8 4.20 23.54 -11.74
C GLY A 8 3.62 22.47 -10.82
N LEU A 9 4.35 21.36 -10.70
CA LEU A 9 3.91 20.15 -10.02
C LEU A 9 3.89 20.33 -8.49
N GLU A 10 4.82 21.13 -7.97
CA GLU A 10 4.91 21.56 -6.57
C GLU A 10 3.67 22.32 -6.08
N ASN A 11 3.10 23.16 -6.94
CA ASN A 11 1.96 24.02 -6.59
C ASN A 11 0.62 23.26 -6.66
N ALA A 12 0.63 22.04 -7.21
CA ALA A 12 -0.57 21.25 -7.47
C ALA A 12 -0.39 19.77 -7.09
N SER A 13 0.50 19.48 -6.14
CA SER A 13 0.86 18.12 -5.72
C SER A 13 -0.29 17.23 -5.25
N PRO A 14 -1.42 17.73 -4.69
CA PRO A 14 -2.55 16.87 -4.33
C PRO A 14 -3.36 16.38 -5.54
N LEU A 15 -3.31 17.10 -6.67
CA LEU A 15 -4.21 16.83 -7.80
C LEU A 15 -3.97 15.46 -8.47
N PRO A 16 -2.71 15.00 -8.67
CA PRO A 16 -2.48 13.64 -9.16
C PRO A 16 -3.07 12.55 -8.25
N TYR A 17 -3.19 12.79 -6.95
CA TYR A 17 -3.71 11.84 -5.96
C TYR A 17 -5.23 11.85 -5.81
N ALA A 18 -5.94 12.85 -6.37
CA ALA A 18 -7.40 12.97 -6.26
C ALA A 18 -8.18 11.86 -6.98
N SER A 19 -7.56 11.16 -7.94
CA SER A 19 -8.18 10.03 -8.65
C SER A 19 -7.87 8.69 -7.99
N THR A 20 -8.84 7.80 -7.91
CA THR A 20 -8.65 6.41 -7.48
C THR A 20 -8.08 5.50 -8.57
N LEU A 21 -7.82 6.03 -9.77
CA LEU A 21 -7.29 5.31 -10.94
C LEU A 21 -8.19 4.13 -11.39
N CYS A 22 -9.52 4.34 -11.43
CA CYS A 22 -10.46 3.30 -11.86
C CYS A 22 -10.36 2.92 -13.36
N GLY A 23 -9.64 3.69 -14.18
CA GLY A 23 -9.39 3.38 -15.60
C GLY A 23 -10.50 3.76 -16.58
N MET A 24 -11.70 4.12 -16.10
CA MET A 24 -12.86 4.39 -16.96
C MET A 24 -12.60 5.49 -17.99
N CYS A 25 -11.89 6.56 -17.61
CA CYS A 25 -11.58 7.68 -18.50
C CYS A 25 -10.74 7.27 -19.72
N LYS A 26 -9.89 6.24 -19.63
CA LYS A 26 -9.17 5.68 -20.79
C LYS A 26 -10.13 4.86 -21.66
N GLN A 27 -10.98 4.03 -21.04
CA GLN A 27 -11.88 3.12 -21.75
C GLN A 27 -12.91 3.85 -22.62
N VAL A 28 -13.43 4.98 -22.15
CA VAL A 28 -14.48 5.74 -22.86
C VAL A 28 -13.92 6.79 -23.81
N CYS A 29 -12.61 7.00 -23.84
CA CYS A 29 -12.02 8.11 -24.60
C CYS A 29 -12.03 7.80 -26.11
N PRO A 30 -12.69 8.62 -26.96
CA PRO A 30 -12.76 8.38 -28.40
C PRO A 30 -11.43 8.63 -29.14
N VAL A 31 -10.49 9.32 -28.50
CA VAL A 31 -9.18 9.70 -29.06
C VAL A 31 -8.01 9.07 -28.30
N ASP A 32 -8.30 8.02 -27.53
CA ASP A 32 -7.31 7.17 -26.85
C ASP A 32 -6.36 7.88 -25.84
N ILE A 33 -6.83 8.95 -25.17
CA ILE A 33 -6.03 9.64 -24.15
C ILE A 33 -5.93 8.81 -22.86
N ASP A 34 -4.69 8.54 -22.42
CA ASP A 34 -4.41 7.77 -21.20
C ASP A 34 -4.21 8.64 -19.96
N ILE A 35 -5.32 9.20 -19.47
CA ILE A 35 -5.35 9.98 -18.22
C ILE A 35 -4.82 9.19 -17.01
N PRO A 36 -5.22 7.93 -16.77
CA PRO A 36 -4.74 7.16 -15.63
C PRO A 36 -3.21 7.02 -15.62
N ARG A 37 -2.59 6.70 -16.77
CA ARG A 37 -1.14 6.61 -16.89
C ARG A 37 -0.47 7.96 -16.65
N MET A 38 -0.97 9.04 -17.25
CA MET A 38 -0.41 10.37 -17.02
C MET A 38 -0.48 10.78 -15.54
N LEU A 39 -1.55 10.43 -14.82
CA LEU A 39 -1.64 10.67 -13.38
C LEU A 39 -0.60 9.83 -12.60
N LEU A 40 -0.34 8.59 -13.00
CA LEU A 40 0.71 7.75 -12.40
C LEU A 40 2.11 8.34 -12.65
N ASP A 41 2.37 8.84 -13.84
CA ASP A 41 3.65 9.48 -14.19
C ASP A 41 3.89 10.72 -13.33
N LEU A 42 2.88 11.58 -13.15
CA LEU A 42 2.96 12.73 -12.25
C LEU A 42 3.18 12.33 -10.78
N ARG A 43 2.55 11.24 -10.31
CA ARG A 43 2.81 10.71 -8.95
C ARG A 43 4.24 10.21 -8.81
N HIS A 44 4.77 9.54 -9.84
CA HIS A 44 6.15 9.08 -9.85
C HIS A 44 7.12 10.25 -9.78
N GLU A 45 6.88 11.28 -10.57
CA GLU A 45 7.70 12.50 -10.59
C GLU A 45 7.66 13.25 -9.24
N LEU A 46 6.50 13.33 -8.59
CA LEU A 46 6.38 13.89 -7.23
C LEU A 46 7.29 13.16 -6.24
N VAL A 47 7.36 11.83 -6.32
CA VAL A 47 8.23 11.01 -5.46
C VAL A 47 9.70 11.26 -5.78
N GLN A 48 10.07 11.30 -7.08
CA GLN A 48 11.46 11.58 -7.49
C GLN A 48 11.94 12.96 -7.04
N ARG A 49 11.07 13.97 -7.10
CA ARG A 49 11.35 15.34 -6.65
C ARG A 49 11.29 15.51 -5.13
N GLY A 50 11.02 14.45 -4.36
CA GLY A 50 10.94 14.51 -2.89
C GLY A 50 9.72 15.26 -2.35
N GLN A 51 8.69 15.46 -3.17
CA GLN A 51 7.46 16.18 -2.81
C GLN A 51 6.35 15.27 -2.27
N SER A 52 6.65 13.99 -2.08
CA SER A 52 5.80 12.99 -1.45
C SER A 52 6.08 12.87 0.06
N ASP A 53 5.07 12.55 0.86
CA ASP A 53 5.21 12.36 2.31
C ASP A 53 6.33 11.35 2.67
N THR A 54 7.25 11.79 3.53
CA THR A 54 8.39 11.00 4.02
C THR A 54 7.94 9.75 4.76
N VAL A 55 6.85 9.83 5.54
CA VAL A 55 6.31 8.67 6.28
C VAL A 55 5.81 7.63 5.30
N TRP A 56 5.07 8.06 4.27
CA TRP A 56 4.60 7.20 3.20
C TRP A 56 5.75 6.53 2.44
N ASN A 57 6.77 7.30 2.05
CA ASN A 57 7.95 6.78 1.35
C ASN A 57 8.70 5.72 2.17
N LEU A 58 8.91 5.97 3.47
CA LEU A 58 9.55 5.01 4.36
C LEU A 58 8.68 3.74 4.50
N GLY A 59 7.37 3.91 4.66
CA GLY A 59 6.41 2.81 4.72
C GLY A 59 6.47 1.94 3.46
N MET A 60 6.49 2.55 2.28
CA MET A 60 6.59 1.85 0.99
C MET A 60 7.93 1.13 0.83
N LYS A 61 9.05 1.74 1.25
CA LYS A 61 10.36 1.08 1.25
C LYS A 61 10.40 -0.12 2.20
N ALA A 62 9.86 0.02 3.41
CA ALA A 62 9.75 -1.07 4.37
C ALA A 62 8.87 -2.21 3.85
N TRP A 63 7.74 -1.87 3.22
CA TRP A 63 6.85 -2.83 2.55
C TRP A 63 7.55 -3.57 1.41
N ALA A 64 8.23 -2.84 0.52
CA ALA A 64 8.98 -3.43 -0.59
C ALA A 64 10.09 -4.35 -0.07
N PHE A 65 10.80 -3.95 0.99
CA PHE A 65 11.77 -4.81 1.65
C PHE A 65 11.11 -6.10 2.16
N GLY A 66 10.03 -6.01 2.94
CA GLY A 66 9.36 -7.18 3.52
C GLY A 66 8.79 -8.16 2.49
N THR A 67 8.21 -7.64 1.40
CA THR A 67 7.49 -8.45 0.39
C THR A 67 8.39 -8.99 -0.72
N ARG A 68 9.55 -8.37 -0.97
CA ARG A 68 10.47 -8.78 -2.06
C ARG A 68 11.10 -10.17 -1.88
N SER A 69 11.06 -10.75 -0.67
CA SER A 69 11.52 -12.13 -0.46
C SER A 69 10.43 -12.99 0.18
N PRO A 70 10.13 -14.17 -0.40
CA PRO A 70 9.19 -15.11 0.19
C PRO A 70 9.56 -15.52 1.62
N SER A 71 10.84 -15.68 1.94
CA SER A 71 11.28 -16.09 3.29
C SER A 71 11.03 -14.99 4.33
N ARG A 72 11.37 -13.74 4.01
CA ARG A 72 11.11 -12.58 4.88
C ARG A 72 9.62 -12.35 5.11
N PHE A 73 8.82 -12.41 4.05
CA PHE A 73 7.37 -12.26 4.16
C PHE A 73 6.74 -13.36 5.03
N ARG A 74 7.13 -14.62 4.80
CA ARG A 74 6.65 -15.76 5.59
C ARG A 74 7.05 -15.68 7.06
N PHE A 75 8.32 -15.36 7.32
CA PHE A 75 8.84 -15.22 8.69
C PHE A 75 8.18 -14.05 9.42
N GLY A 76 8.16 -12.87 8.79
CA GLY A 76 7.53 -11.67 9.34
C GLY A 76 6.04 -11.89 9.63
N GLY A 77 5.30 -12.50 8.70
CA GLY A 77 3.90 -12.85 8.92
C GLY A 77 3.67 -13.83 10.07
N LYS A 78 4.54 -14.84 10.23
CA LYS A 78 4.46 -15.84 11.32
C LYS A 78 4.78 -15.23 12.69
N VAL A 79 5.76 -14.34 12.75
CA VAL A 79 6.10 -13.61 13.99
C VAL A 79 4.99 -12.65 14.35
N ALA A 80 4.49 -11.85 13.39
CA ALA A 80 3.41 -10.90 13.62
C ALA A 80 2.12 -11.58 14.06
N SER A 81 1.71 -12.68 13.42
CA SER A 81 0.49 -13.41 13.79
C SER A 81 0.57 -13.99 15.20
N ARG A 82 1.72 -14.56 15.58
CA ARG A 82 1.95 -15.07 16.94
C ARG A 82 1.98 -13.95 17.97
N ALA A 83 2.67 -12.86 17.68
CA ALA A 83 2.75 -11.71 18.58
C ALA A 83 1.36 -11.12 18.87
N ILE A 84 0.54 -10.92 17.82
CA ILE A 84 -0.83 -10.37 17.98
C ILE A 84 -1.72 -11.35 18.75
N ASN A 85 -1.65 -12.66 18.45
CA ASN A 85 -2.44 -13.66 19.16
C ASN A 85 -2.05 -13.82 20.63
N LEU A 86 -0.77 -13.64 20.97
CA LEU A 86 -0.25 -13.75 22.34
C LEU A 86 -0.52 -12.49 23.15
N LEU A 87 -0.14 -11.32 22.61
CA LEU A 87 -0.22 -10.04 23.32
C LEU A 87 -1.65 -9.48 23.36
N LYS A 88 -2.51 -9.88 22.40
CA LYS A 88 -3.89 -9.38 22.24
C LYS A 88 -3.99 -7.88 22.51
N PRO A 89 -3.18 -7.04 21.83
CA PRO A 89 -3.10 -5.63 22.17
C PRO A 89 -4.46 -4.97 21.95
N LYS A 90 -4.93 -4.24 22.96
CA LYS A 90 -6.17 -3.45 22.86
C LYS A 90 -5.99 -2.23 21.95
N ALA A 91 -4.77 -1.70 21.86
CA ALA A 91 -4.41 -0.59 21.00
C ALA A 91 -3.08 -0.90 20.30
N LEU A 92 -3.00 -0.64 18.99
CA LEU A 92 -1.75 -0.73 18.24
C LEU A 92 -0.96 0.58 18.37
N PRO A 93 0.38 0.53 18.41
CA PRO A 93 1.19 1.74 18.56
C PRO A 93 1.18 2.62 17.29
N GLY A 94 1.35 3.93 17.49
CA GLY A 94 1.53 4.90 16.40
C GLY A 94 0.26 5.12 15.54
N PRO A 95 0.39 5.30 14.21
CA PRO A 95 -0.75 5.57 13.32
C PRO A 95 -1.76 4.41 13.28
N LEU A 96 -1.33 3.19 13.66
CA LEU A 96 -2.21 2.04 13.79
C LEU A 96 -3.17 2.14 14.99
N GLY A 97 -2.88 3.01 15.95
CA GLY A 97 -3.76 3.28 17.09
C GLY A 97 -5.12 3.83 16.65
N GLY A 98 -5.15 4.63 15.58
CA GLY A 98 -6.39 5.11 14.97
C GLY A 98 -7.27 3.98 14.43
N TRP A 99 -6.66 2.93 13.85
CA TRP A 99 -7.37 1.74 13.39
C TRP A 99 -8.03 1.00 14.56
N THR A 100 -7.32 0.86 15.68
CA THR A 100 -7.86 0.19 16.89
C THR A 100 -8.97 0.96 17.61
N LYS A 101 -9.20 2.25 17.30
CA LYS A 101 -10.33 3.00 17.88
C LYS A 101 -11.69 2.48 17.41
N HIS A 102 -11.75 2.00 16.15
CA HIS A 102 -12.99 1.56 15.52
C HIS A 102 -12.99 0.06 15.18
N ARG A 103 -11.87 -0.63 15.35
CA ARG A 103 -11.71 -2.04 14.99
C ARG A 103 -10.98 -2.81 16.09
N THR A 104 -11.43 -4.03 16.33
CA THR A 104 -10.75 -4.95 17.25
C THR A 104 -9.57 -5.62 16.56
N THR A 105 -8.51 -5.90 17.31
CA THR A 105 -7.36 -6.64 16.78
C THR A 105 -7.79 -8.06 16.38
N PRO A 106 -7.50 -8.50 15.14
CA PRO A 106 -8.02 -9.76 14.65
C PRO A 106 -7.22 -10.91 15.25
N LYS A 107 -7.89 -12.03 15.51
CA LYS A 107 -7.23 -13.30 15.84
C LYS A 107 -6.74 -13.94 14.55
N PHE A 108 -5.43 -14.10 14.41
CA PHE A 108 -4.84 -14.74 13.25
C PHE A 108 -4.93 -16.26 13.35
N ALA A 109 -5.06 -16.93 12.20
CA ALA A 109 -5.02 -18.39 12.12
C ALA A 109 -3.65 -18.95 12.58
N PRO A 110 -3.61 -20.14 13.21
CA PRO A 110 -2.36 -20.74 13.68
C PRO A 110 -1.44 -21.20 12.54
N LYS A 111 -2.03 -21.52 11.37
CA LYS A 111 -1.31 -21.89 10.15
C LYS A 111 -1.54 -20.83 9.08
N SER A 112 -0.48 -20.42 8.39
CA SER A 112 -0.60 -19.54 7.23
C SER A 112 -1.14 -20.30 6.02
N PHE A 113 -1.68 -19.58 5.04
CA PHE A 113 -2.13 -20.17 3.77
C PHE A 113 -1.05 -21.06 3.12
N TYR A 114 0.20 -20.60 3.09
CA TYR A 114 1.32 -21.37 2.55
C TYR A 114 1.56 -22.70 3.28
N GLN A 115 1.40 -22.73 4.61
CA GLN A 115 1.55 -23.97 5.38
C GLN A 115 0.40 -24.93 5.07
N LEU A 116 -0.83 -24.42 5.02
CA LEU A 116 -2.00 -25.22 4.64
C LEU A 116 -1.86 -25.79 3.23
N TRP A 117 -1.32 -25.01 2.30
CA TRP A 117 -1.08 -25.46 0.92
C TRP A 117 -0.04 -26.58 0.85
N GLN A 118 1.10 -26.43 1.51
CA GLN A 118 2.15 -27.46 1.54
C GLN A 118 1.70 -28.75 2.25
N GLU A 119 0.87 -28.65 3.28
CA GLU A 119 0.30 -29.84 3.93
C GLU A 119 -0.69 -30.58 3.02
N ARG A 120 -1.40 -29.85 2.15
CA ARG A 120 -2.32 -30.43 1.19
C ARG A 120 -1.59 -31.13 0.04
N GLU A 121 -0.50 -30.57 -0.48
CA GLU A 121 0.29 -31.19 -1.56
C GLU A 121 1.09 -32.42 -1.12
N LYS A 122 1.36 -32.58 0.18
CA LYS A 122 2.05 -33.74 0.75
C LYS A 122 1.13 -34.93 1.05
N LYS A 123 -0.19 -34.74 0.95
CA LYS A 123 -1.19 -35.80 1.07
C LYS A 123 -1.56 -36.29 -0.32
#